data_AF-A0A367RVT3-F1
#
_entry.id   AF-A0A367RVT3-F1
#
_cell.length_a   1.000
_cell.length_b   1.000
_cell.length_c   1.000
_cell.angle_alpha   90.00
_cell.angle_beta   90.00
_cell.angle_gamma   90.00
#
_symmetry.space_group_name_H-M   'P 1'
#
loop_
_entity.id
_entity.type
_entity.pdbx_description
1 polymer ?
#
loop_
_entity_poly.entity_id
_entity_poly.type
_entity_poly.pdbx_seq_one_letter_code
_entity_poly.pdbx_strand_id
1 'polypeptide(L)'
;MSHFSTVKTKLINRECLVQALQDLKLQPKVYETPQPLTGYYGNSQGQSAEIIVTGRTISARADIGFKWNQTSGVYDVIHDAYETVPRLGQDFFSHQLMLAYGQRMVRAKATELQERFGECTITETTTGQVQTLRLTFAGHQEIQQYARR
;
A
#
# COMPACT_ATOMS: atom_id res chain seq x y z
N MET A 1 -24.07 -14.47 5.10
CA MET A 1 -23.79 -14.11 3.70
C MET A 1 -22.37 -13.55 3.64
N SER A 2 -21.50 -14.06 2.78
CA SER A 2 -20.12 -13.57 2.65
C SER A 2 -20.11 -12.30 1.79
N HIS A 3 -19.64 -11.18 2.35
CA HIS A 3 -19.45 -9.94 1.59
C HIS A 3 -18.08 -10.00 0.91
N PHE A 4 -18.06 -10.17 -0.41
CA PHE A 4 -16.82 -10.16 -1.20
C PHE A 4 -16.55 -8.75 -1.70
N SER A 5 -15.38 -8.20 -1.37
CA SER A 5 -14.90 -6.93 -1.93
C SER A 5 -13.57 -7.14 -2.63
N THR A 6 -13.51 -6.88 -3.93
CA THR A 6 -12.26 -6.94 -4.72
C THR A 6 -11.53 -5.60 -4.60
N VAL A 7 -10.30 -5.60 -4.08
CA VAL A 7 -9.43 -4.41 -4.07
C VAL A 7 -8.59 -4.41 -5.33
N LYS A 8 -8.85 -3.47 -6.26
CA LYS A 8 -7.90 -3.15 -7.34
C LYS A 8 -6.83 -2.24 -6.75
N THR A 9 -5.58 -2.69 -6.72
CA THR A 9 -4.50 -2.01 -6.02
C THR A 9 -4.01 -0.80 -6.81
N LYS A 10 -4.48 0.38 -6.43
CA LYS A 10 -3.91 1.69 -6.79
C LYS A 10 -3.34 2.32 -5.51
N LEU A 11 -2.18 2.96 -5.60
CA LEU A 11 -1.58 3.67 -4.48
C LEU A 11 -2.39 4.94 -4.18
N ILE A 12 -3.41 4.84 -3.33
CA ILE A 12 -4.33 5.94 -2.99
C ILE A 12 -4.31 6.27 -1.51
N ASN A 13 -4.08 5.26 -0.65
CA ASN A 13 -4.06 5.44 0.78
C ASN A 13 -2.63 5.71 1.25
N ARG A 14 -2.41 6.94 1.72
CA ARG A 14 -1.10 7.42 2.19
C ARG A 14 -0.51 6.54 3.29
N GLU A 15 -1.31 6.22 4.31
CA GLU A 15 -0.85 5.46 5.48
C GLU A 15 -0.48 4.03 5.10
N CYS A 16 -1.30 3.35 4.30
CA CYS A 16 -1.02 2.01 3.81
C CYS A 16 0.25 1.98 2.95
N LEU A 17 0.49 3.00 2.12
CA LEU A 17 1.71 3.12 1.33
C LEU A 17 2.95 3.29 2.22
N VAL A 18 2.89 4.19 3.20
CA VAL A 18 4.00 4.39 4.15
C VAL A 18 4.31 3.11 4.92
N GLN A 19 3.28 2.43 5.43
CA GLN A 19 3.43 1.17 6.16
C GLN A 19 3.95 0.04 5.27
N ALA A 20 3.53 -0.05 4.01
CA ALA A 20 4.03 -1.04 3.06
C ALA A 20 5.52 -0.83 2.75
N LEU A 21 5.96 0.41 2.59
CA LEU A 21 7.39 0.73 2.42
C LEU A 21 8.20 0.32 3.66
N GLN A 22 7.66 0.54 4.86
CA GLN A 22 8.30 0.12 6.12
C GLN A 22 8.39 -1.41 6.25
N ASP A 23 7.36 -2.15 5.82
CA ASP A 23 7.38 -3.62 5.80
C ASP A 23 8.49 -4.15 4.89
N LEU A 24 8.70 -3.47 3.76
CA LEU A 24 9.80 -3.72 2.83
C LEU A 24 11.15 -3.17 3.32
N LYS A 25 11.26 -2.82 4.61
CA LYS A 25 12.47 -2.34 5.28
C LYS A 25 13.03 -1.05 4.70
N LEU A 26 12.21 -0.27 4.01
CA LEU A 26 12.53 1.09 3.61
C LEU A 26 12.18 2.08 4.74
N GLN A 27 12.79 3.25 4.70
CA GLN A 27 12.59 4.30 5.70
C GLN A 27 11.99 5.55 5.04
N PRO A 28 10.67 5.52 4.72
CA PRO A 28 10.02 6.65 4.09
C PRO A 28 9.94 7.85 5.04
N LYS A 29 10.25 9.04 4.53
CA LYS A 29 9.96 10.33 5.15
C LYS A 29 8.69 10.89 4.55
N VAL A 30 7.84 11.43 5.40
CA VAL A 30 6.49 11.87 5.05
C VAL A 30 6.39 13.37 5.30
N TYR A 31 5.96 14.13 4.29
CA TYR A 31 5.89 15.60 4.32
C TYR A 31 4.50 16.09 3.93
N GLU A 32 4.00 17.12 4.61
CA GLU A 32 2.69 17.71 4.29
C GLU A 32 2.66 18.31 2.89
N THR A 33 3.77 18.91 2.46
CA THR A 33 3.96 19.48 1.12
C THR A 33 5.09 18.75 0.39
N PRO A 34 5.03 18.65 -0.95
CA PRO A 34 6.08 18.00 -1.73
C PRO A 34 7.46 18.60 -1.45
N GLN A 35 8.41 17.76 -1.08
CA GLN A 35 9.81 18.13 -0.90
C GLN A 35 10.63 17.74 -2.12
N PRO A 36 11.70 18.49 -2.48
CA PRO A 36 12.54 18.17 -3.62
C PRO A 36 13.22 16.81 -3.43
N LEU A 37 13.27 16.02 -4.49
CA LEU A 37 14.02 14.76 -4.52
C LEU A 37 15.51 15.03 -4.78
N THR A 38 16.38 14.16 -4.30
CA THR A 38 17.78 14.11 -4.74
C THR A 38 17.88 13.19 -5.95
N GLY A 39 18.28 13.70 -7.11
CA GLY A 39 18.57 12.88 -8.30
C GLY A 39 20.01 12.34 -8.30
N TYR A 40 20.36 11.57 -9.33
CA TYR A 40 21.68 10.93 -9.45
C TYR A 40 22.86 11.91 -9.35
N TYR A 41 22.73 13.11 -9.93
CA TYR A 41 23.74 14.18 -9.88
C TYR A 41 23.60 15.11 -8.66
N GLY A 42 22.77 14.76 -7.67
CA GLY A 42 22.56 15.54 -6.46
C GLY A 42 21.55 16.69 -6.59
N ASN A 43 20.98 16.92 -7.77
CA ASN A 43 19.94 17.92 -8.02
C ASN A 43 18.57 17.26 -8.24
N SER A 44 17.49 18.02 -8.03
CA SER A 44 16.12 17.46 -8.11
C SER A 44 15.55 17.37 -9.51
N GLN A 45 16.13 18.09 -10.48
CA GLN A 45 15.57 18.22 -11.84
C GLN A 45 14.08 18.64 -11.82
N GLY A 46 13.68 19.45 -10.82
CA GLY A 46 12.30 19.89 -10.64
C GLY A 46 11.34 18.84 -10.05
N GLN A 47 11.83 17.64 -9.71
CA GLN A 47 11.02 16.58 -9.11
C GLN A 47 10.86 16.78 -7.60
N SER A 48 9.66 16.46 -7.11
CA SER A 48 9.29 16.58 -5.69
C SER A 48 8.21 15.56 -5.33
N ALA A 49 8.14 15.20 -4.04
CA ALA A 49 7.18 14.21 -3.55
C ALA A 49 6.84 14.43 -2.06
N GLU A 50 5.64 14.01 -1.65
CA GLU A 50 5.17 14.03 -0.26
C GLU A 50 5.71 12.84 0.56
N ILE A 51 6.08 11.75 -0.10
CA ILE A 51 6.70 10.58 0.54
C ILE A 51 8.01 10.30 -0.17
N ILE A 52 9.12 10.30 0.58
CA ILE A 52 10.47 10.16 0.03
C ILE A 52 11.20 9.02 0.74
N VAL A 53 11.70 8.05 -0.02
CA VAL A 53 12.70 7.09 0.46
C VAL A 53 14.06 7.59 -0.02
N THR A 54 14.93 7.95 0.93
CA THR A 54 16.25 8.47 0.59
C THR A 54 17.09 7.40 -0.09
N GLY A 55 17.71 7.70 -1.23
CA GLY A 55 18.51 6.72 -2.00
C GLY A 55 19.57 6.00 -1.15
N ARG A 56 20.17 6.73 -0.20
CA ARG A 56 21.17 6.18 0.73
C ARG A 56 20.68 4.96 1.52
N THR A 57 19.39 4.87 1.84
CA THR A 57 18.86 3.72 2.60
C THR A 57 18.88 2.42 1.79
N ILE A 58 18.96 2.52 0.46
CA ILE A 58 19.09 1.39 -0.46
C ILE A 58 20.44 1.38 -1.17
N SER A 59 21.43 2.17 -0.70
CA SER A 59 22.72 2.36 -1.36
C SER A 59 22.65 2.95 -2.78
N ALA A 60 21.59 3.71 -3.09
CA ALA A 60 21.41 4.50 -4.32
C ALA A 60 21.80 5.97 -4.11
N ARG A 61 22.15 6.66 -5.21
CA ARG A 61 22.38 8.11 -5.24
C ARG A 61 21.09 8.90 -5.34
N ALA A 62 20.14 8.39 -6.12
CA ALA A 62 18.84 9.01 -6.34
C ALA A 62 17.81 8.54 -5.31
N ASP A 63 16.95 9.46 -4.88
CA ASP A 63 15.81 9.20 -4.03
C ASP A 63 14.66 8.54 -4.82
N ILE A 64 13.77 7.87 -4.11
CA ILE A 64 12.47 7.42 -4.61
C ILE A 64 11.40 8.34 -4.03
N GLY A 65 10.56 8.90 -4.87
CA GLY A 65 9.43 9.74 -4.48
C GLY A 65 8.08 9.12 -4.81
N PHE A 66 7.10 9.35 -3.94
CA PHE A 66 5.69 9.13 -4.26
C PHE A 66 4.96 10.46 -4.19
N LYS A 67 4.48 10.93 -5.35
CA LYS A 67 3.83 12.23 -5.51
C LYS A 67 2.34 12.08 -5.68
N TRP A 68 1.52 12.79 -4.90
CA TRP A 68 0.08 12.77 -5.11
C TRP A 68 -0.31 13.44 -6.43
N ASN A 69 -0.97 12.71 -7.32
CA ASN A 69 -1.49 13.24 -8.56
C ASN A 69 -2.99 13.55 -8.40
N GLN A 70 -3.31 14.85 -8.33
CA GLN A 70 -4.69 15.32 -8.15
C GLN A 70 -5.61 14.95 -9.32
N THR A 71 -5.07 14.83 -10.54
CA THR A 71 -5.86 14.52 -11.74
C THR A 71 -6.24 13.05 -11.79
N SER A 72 -5.32 12.14 -11.50
CA SER A 72 -5.56 10.69 -11.54
C SER A 72 -6.05 10.12 -10.21
N GLY A 73 -5.91 10.88 -9.11
CA GLY A 73 -6.29 10.46 -7.76
C GLY A 73 -5.44 9.31 -7.23
N VAL A 74 -4.18 9.20 -7.65
CA VAL A 74 -3.23 8.17 -7.21
C VAL A 74 -1.85 8.79 -6.97
N TYR A 75 -1.00 8.11 -6.20
CA TYR A 75 0.41 8.46 -6.08
C TYR A 75 1.18 7.98 -7.32
N ASP A 76 1.88 8.91 -7.97
CA ASP A 76 2.88 8.62 -8.99
C ASP A 76 4.19 8.22 -8.34
N VAL A 77 4.87 7.20 -8.89
CA VAL A 77 6.19 6.77 -8.44
C VAL A 77 7.25 7.47 -9.28
N ILE A 78 8.14 8.21 -8.63
CA ILE A 78 9.27 8.90 -9.25
C ILE A 78 10.55 8.20 -8.79
N HIS A 79 11.28 7.58 -9.71
CA HIS A 79 12.52 6.90 -9.39
C HIS A 79 13.48 6.86 -10.58
N ASP A 80 14.76 6.66 -10.31
CA ASP A 80 15.77 6.37 -11.33
C ASP A 80 15.93 4.85 -11.46
N ALA A 81 15.42 4.28 -12.56
CA ALA A 81 15.48 2.84 -12.79
C ALA A 81 16.90 2.28 -12.86
N TYR A 82 17.88 3.06 -13.36
CA TYR A 82 19.28 2.64 -13.41
C TYR A 82 19.84 2.42 -12.00
N GLU A 83 19.39 3.24 -11.05
CA GLU A 83 19.78 3.10 -9.65
C GLU A 83 18.94 2.06 -8.91
N THR A 84 17.61 2.11 -9.01
CA THR A 84 16.75 1.31 -8.14
C THR A 84 16.66 -0.16 -8.55
N VAL A 85 16.65 -0.48 -9.86
CA VAL A 85 16.43 -1.85 -10.34
C VAL A 85 17.53 -2.82 -9.87
N PRO A 86 18.83 -2.49 -9.96
CA PRO A 86 19.88 -3.37 -9.44
C PRO A 86 19.83 -3.62 -7.92
N ARG A 87 19.14 -2.76 -7.17
CA ARG A 87 19.10 -2.79 -5.69
C ARG A 87 17.83 -3.41 -5.13
N LEU A 88 16.70 -3.18 -5.79
CA LEU A 88 15.38 -3.60 -5.36
C LEU A 88 14.79 -4.73 -6.22
N GLY A 89 15.34 -4.94 -7.41
CA GLY A 89 14.82 -5.86 -8.41
C GLY A 89 13.84 -5.20 -9.39
N GLN A 90 13.71 -5.81 -10.56
CA GLN A 90 12.88 -5.30 -11.66
C GLN A 90 11.40 -5.21 -11.30
N ASP A 91 10.90 -6.14 -10.49
CA ASP A 91 9.49 -6.24 -10.13
C ASP A 91 9.14 -5.58 -8.79
N PHE A 92 10.04 -4.77 -8.24
CA PHE A 92 9.81 -4.14 -6.93
C PHE A 92 8.52 -3.31 -6.91
N PHE A 93 8.39 -2.37 -7.85
CA PHE A 93 7.24 -1.45 -7.88
C PHE A 93 5.98 -2.10 -8.47
N SER A 94 6.12 -3.02 -9.42
CA SER A 94 4.98 -3.70 -10.08
C SER A 94 4.38 -4.81 -9.23
N HIS A 95 5.19 -5.45 -8.37
CA HIS A 95 4.77 -6.62 -7.61
C HIS A 95 4.98 -6.47 -6.10
N GLN A 96 6.22 -6.35 -5.62
CA GLN A 96 6.51 -6.44 -4.19
C GLN A 96 5.83 -5.32 -3.39
N LEU A 97 5.93 -4.08 -3.86
CA LEU A 97 5.27 -2.93 -3.25
C LEU A 97 3.74 -3.06 -3.32
N MET A 98 3.21 -3.50 -4.46
CA MET A 98 1.76 -3.64 -4.64
C MET A 98 1.18 -4.72 -3.74
N LEU A 99 1.93 -5.80 -3.51
CA LEU A 99 1.55 -6.88 -2.60
C LEU A 99 1.52 -6.40 -1.15
N ALA A 100 2.61 -5.79 -0.68
CA ALA A 100 2.71 -5.24 0.68
C ALA A 100 1.63 -4.17 0.93
N TYR A 101 1.41 -3.28 -0.04
CA TYR A 101 0.36 -2.28 0.01
C TYR A 101 -1.05 -2.89 0.03
N GLY A 102 -1.30 -3.92 -0.78
CA GLY A 102 -2.57 -4.65 -0.79
C GLY A 102 -2.89 -5.27 0.58
N GLN A 103 -1.90 -5.92 1.22
CA GLN A 103 -2.06 -6.45 2.57
C GLN A 103 -2.40 -5.36 3.59
N ARG A 104 -1.72 -4.21 3.53
CA ARG A 104 -2.01 -3.06 4.42
C ARG A 104 -3.42 -2.50 4.21
N MET A 105 -3.84 -2.36 2.96
CA MET A 105 -5.20 -1.94 2.62
C MET A 105 -6.26 -2.88 3.19
N VAL A 106 -6.06 -4.20 3.08
CA VAL A 106 -7.02 -5.17 3.63
C VAL A 106 -7.05 -5.11 5.14
N ARG A 107 -5.90 -5.00 5.81
CA ARG A 107 -5.85 -4.84 7.27
C ARG A 107 -6.56 -3.57 7.72
N ALA A 108 -6.33 -2.44 7.05
CA ALA A 108 -7.04 -1.19 7.34
C ALA A 108 -8.56 -1.35 7.19
N LYS A 109 -9.01 -2.02 6.12
CA LYS A 109 -10.44 -2.32 5.91
C LYS A 109 -10.99 -3.31 6.93
N ALA A 110 -10.21 -4.29 7.37
CA ALA A 110 -10.60 -5.22 8.42
C ALA A 110 -10.87 -4.49 9.73
N THR A 111 -9.97 -3.57 10.12
CA THR A 111 -10.15 -2.72 11.31
C THR A 111 -11.39 -1.85 11.21
N GLU A 112 -11.58 -1.14 10.09
CA GLU A 112 -12.79 -0.31 9.85
C GLU A 112 -14.08 -1.14 9.96
N LEU A 113 -14.08 -2.35 9.41
CA LEU A 113 -15.24 -3.22 9.46
C LEU A 113 -15.42 -3.88 10.84
N GLN A 114 -14.34 -4.12 11.58
CA GLN A 114 -14.41 -4.65 12.93
C GLN A 114 -15.10 -3.66 13.88
N GLU A 115 -14.79 -2.38 13.75
CA GLU A 115 -15.48 -1.31 14.48
C GLU A 115 -16.98 -1.26 14.18
N ARG A 116 -17.38 -1.67 12.97
CA ARG A 116 -18.77 -1.63 12.51
C ARG A 116 -19.57 -2.91 12.75
N PHE A 117 -18.92 -4.07 12.69
CA PHE A 117 -19.58 -5.37 12.60
C PHE A 117 -19.05 -6.42 13.58
N GLY A 118 -18.11 -6.06 14.47
CA GLY A 118 -17.52 -6.98 15.46
C GLY A 118 -16.31 -7.76 14.95
N GLU A 119 -15.82 -8.71 15.74
CA GLU A 119 -14.57 -9.43 15.44
C GLU A 119 -14.54 -10.08 14.06
N CYS A 120 -13.42 -9.90 13.37
CA CYS A 120 -13.19 -10.46 12.05
C CYS A 120 -11.88 -11.25 12.03
N THR A 121 -11.89 -12.36 11.30
CA THR A 121 -10.71 -13.17 11.02
C THR A 121 -10.26 -12.92 9.58
N ILE A 122 -8.96 -12.72 9.40
CA ILE A 122 -8.34 -12.54 8.09
C ILE A 122 -7.65 -13.85 7.71
N THR A 123 -8.06 -14.47 6.61
CA THR A 123 -7.35 -15.60 6.03
C THR A 123 -6.70 -15.19 4.71
N GLU A 124 -5.47 -15.63 4.51
CA GLU A 124 -4.68 -15.31 3.32
C GLU A 124 -4.51 -16.57 2.47
N THR A 125 -4.68 -16.44 1.16
CA THR A 125 -4.41 -17.50 0.20
C THR A 125 -3.72 -16.92 -1.01
N THR A 126 -2.59 -17.51 -1.40
CA THR A 126 -1.84 -17.10 -2.59
C THR A 126 -1.96 -18.17 -3.65
N THR A 127 -2.48 -17.80 -4.82
CA THR A 127 -2.61 -18.68 -5.98
C THR A 127 -1.88 -18.05 -7.16
N GLY A 128 -0.69 -18.56 -7.48
CA GLY A 128 0.19 -17.96 -8.48
C GLY A 128 0.63 -16.55 -8.05
N GLN A 129 0.41 -15.55 -8.90
CA GLN A 129 0.69 -14.13 -8.61
C GLN A 129 -0.46 -13.42 -7.88
N VAL A 130 -1.60 -14.09 -7.67
CA VAL A 130 -2.78 -13.50 -7.05
C VAL A 130 -2.80 -13.85 -5.56
N GLN A 131 -2.72 -12.83 -4.72
CA GLN A 131 -2.98 -12.96 -3.29
C GLN A 131 -4.42 -12.56 -2.99
N THR A 132 -5.15 -13.47 -2.37
CA THR A 132 -6.52 -13.28 -1.90
C THR A 132 -6.51 -13.19 -0.39
N LEU A 133 -7.01 -12.09 0.16
CA LEU A 133 -7.26 -11.96 1.58
C LEU A 133 -8.77 -12.00 1.81
N ARG A 134 -9.23 -12.97 2.60
CA ARG A 134 -10.64 -13.16 2.95
C ARG A 134 -10.89 -12.67 4.38
N LEU A 135 -11.89 -11.81 4.52
CA LEU A 135 -12.39 -11.34 5.80
C LEU A 135 -13.62 -12.19 6.18
N THR A 136 -13.60 -12.82 7.34
CA THR A 136 -14.73 -13.59 7.87
C THR A 136 -15.13 -13.00 9.22
N PHE A 137 -16.34 -12.43 9.27
CA PHE A 137 -16.93 -11.90 10.49
C PHE A 137 -17.64 -13.03 11.24
N ALA A 138 -17.48 -13.08 12.57
CA ALA A 138 -18.33 -13.93 13.40
C ALA A 138 -19.78 -13.42 13.21
N GLY A 139 -20.66 -14.28 12.69
CA GLY A 139 -22.00 -13.85 12.31
C GLY A 139 -22.74 -13.21 13.47
N HIS A 140 -23.31 -12.02 13.26
CA HIS A 140 -24.54 -11.64 13.93
C HIS A 140 -25.59 -12.70 13.56
N GLN A 141 -25.65 -13.79 14.31
CA GLN A 141 -26.85 -14.60 14.43
C GLN A 141 -27.87 -13.80 15.24
N GLU A 142 -28.53 -12.84 14.61
CA GLU A 142 -29.92 -12.58 14.98
C GLU A 142 -30.78 -13.50 14.12
N ILE A 143 -30.87 -14.76 14.56
CA ILE A 143 -31.97 -15.63 14.16
C ILE A 143 -33.20 -15.09 14.90
N GLN A 144 -33.91 -14.11 14.33
CA GLN A 144 -35.33 -13.96 14.64
C GLN A 144 -36.10 -15.04 13.88
N GLN A 145 -36.05 -16.27 14.41
CA GLN A 145 -37.06 -17.27 14.13
C GLN A 145 -38.37 -16.76 14.75
N TYR A 146 -39.19 -16.08 13.95
CA TYR A 146 -40.61 -15.96 14.26
C TYR A 146 -41.22 -17.37 14.13
N ALA A 147 -41.34 -18.06 15.26
CA ALA A 147 -42.27 -19.17 15.39
C ALA A 147 -43.69 -18.58 15.34
N ARG A 148 -44.34 -18.61 14.16
CA ARG A 148 -45.79 -18.47 14.09
C ARG A 148 -46.41 -19.84 14.35
N ARG A 149 -47.05 -19.97 15.51
CA ARG A 149 -48.16 -20.90 15.73
C ARG A 149 -49.40 -20.37 15.00
#